data_AF-A0AAV8ZRE0-F1
#
_entry.id   AF-A0AAV8ZRE0-F1
#
_cell.length_a   1.000
_cell.length_b   1.000
_cell.length_c   1.000
_cell.angle_alpha   90.00
_cell.angle_beta   90.00
_cell.angle_gamma   90.00
#
_symmetry.space_group_name_H-M   'P 1'
#
loop_
_entity.id
_entity.type
_entity.pdbx_description
1 polymer ?
#
loop_
_entity_poly.entity_id
_entity_poly.type
_entity_poly.pdbx_seq_one_letter_code
_entity_poly.pdbx_strand_id
1 'polypeptide(L)'
;MKQWRMLCMLWRGMSQRKASERFNVPRRTLRNHLKTDSNIRKLGRGSVLTKQQEKDLVTRIMRLAEVGYPVTPKIARHQVFRFCEANNIPHKFQIEKETAGKAWFKFFRKRNPELSIRKAQNMNPARAQKLNKFIVNDYFTKLTLHHQQIVLAKKGVKRLHLVASEHAQNVTVVGCVTAIGSAIPPMVIFKGKRLKPEFLDNLPAGTSVKMAPKGSMTTELFIDFVQHLAKFKLPGSILLIFDGAACHLDYEIVEAADQHAIKVAVLTQQHNT
;
A
#
# COMPACT_ATOMS: atom_id res chain seq x y z
N MET A 1 -43.60 -15.79 12.18
CA MET A 1 -44.53 -16.94 12.27
C MET A 1 -46.01 -16.63 11.98
N LYS A 2 -46.60 -15.48 12.36
CA LYS A 2 -48.05 -15.21 12.21
C LYS A 2 -48.55 -15.03 10.76
N GLN A 3 -47.74 -14.51 9.83
CA GLN A 3 -48.17 -14.21 8.45
C GLN A 3 -48.28 -15.45 7.53
N TRP A 4 -47.34 -16.40 7.64
CA TRP A 4 -47.38 -17.64 6.85
C TRP A 4 -48.58 -18.53 7.19
N ARG A 5 -48.92 -18.65 8.48
CA ARG A 5 -50.13 -19.36 8.94
C ARG A 5 -51.43 -18.73 8.43
N MET A 6 -51.45 -17.42 8.22
CA MET A 6 -52.62 -16.66 7.74
C MET A 6 -52.88 -16.85 6.24
N LEU A 7 -51.82 -16.82 5.42
CA LEU A 7 -51.92 -17.06 3.97
C LEU A 7 -52.27 -18.51 3.64
N CYS A 8 -51.68 -19.48 4.34
CA CYS A 8 -52.05 -20.89 4.18
C CYS A 8 -53.53 -21.16 4.52
N MET A 9 -54.12 -20.41 5.47
CA MET A 9 -55.55 -20.54 5.81
C MET A 9 -56.48 -19.88 4.77
N LEU A 10 -56.06 -18.78 4.16
CA LEU A 10 -56.77 -18.16 3.03
C LEU A 10 -56.78 -19.07 1.80
N TRP A 11 -55.67 -19.76 1.52
CA TRP A 11 -55.56 -20.75 0.43
C TRP A 11 -56.37 -22.02 0.72
N ARG A 12 -56.61 -22.36 1.99
CA ARG A 12 -57.50 -23.44 2.42
C ARG A 12 -58.99 -23.04 2.46
N GLY A 13 -59.40 -22.01 1.72
CA GLY A 13 -60.81 -21.61 1.55
C GLY A 13 -61.37 -20.67 2.62
N MET A 14 -60.56 -20.11 3.52
CA MET A 14 -61.04 -19.09 4.46
C MET A 14 -61.26 -17.75 3.75
N SER A 15 -62.40 -17.09 3.98
CA SER A 15 -62.67 -15.76 3.39
C SER A 15 -61.75 -14.67 3.97
N GLN A 16 -61.39 -13.68 3.15
CA GLN A 16 -60.57 -12.52 3.57
C GLN A 16 -61.17 -11.80 4.78
N ARG A 17 -62.50 -11.80 4.89
CA ARG A 17 -63.23 -11.24 6.02
C ARG A 17 -62.96 -11.98 7.33
N LYS A 18 -63.10 -13.31 7.32
CA LYS A 18 -62.88 -14.17 8.48
C LYS A 18 -61.41 -14.17 8.91
N ALA A 19 -60.47 -14.12 7.96
CA ALA A 19 -59.05 -13.97 8.27
C ALA A 19 -58.71 -12.61 8.91
N SER A 20 -59.35 -11.53 8.44
CA SER A 20 -59.14 -10.18 9.00
C SER A 20 -59.53 -10.10 10.46
N GLU A 21 -60.69 -10.65 10.82
CA GLU A 21 -61.20 -10.70 12.20
C GLU A 21 -60.34 -11.63 13.07
N ARG A 22 -60.02 -12.84 12.58
CA ARG A 22 -59.26 -13.84 13.35
C ARG A 22 -57.83 -13.42 13.67
N PHE A 23 -57.16 -12.71 12.77
CA PHE A 23 -55.76 -12.33 12.93
C PHE A 23 -55.55 -10.84 13.22
N ASN A 24 -56.64 -10.08 13.36
CA ASN A 24 -56.64 -8.63 13.54
C ASN A 24 -55.76 -7.90 12.51
N VAL A 25 -55.90 -8.26 11.24
CA VAL A 25 -55.20 -7.62 10.11
C VAL A 25 -56.22 -6.99 9.18
N PRO A 26 -56.08 -5.70 8.79
CA PRO A 26 -57.03 -5.06 7.89
C PRO A 26 -57.18 -5.80 6.55
N ARG A 27 -58.43 -5.93 6.06
CA ARG A 27 -58.75 -6.61 4.78
C ARG A 27 -57.96 -6.06 3.59
N ARG A 28 -57.68 -4.75 3.57
CA ARG A 28 -56.88 -4.10 2.52
C ARG A 28 -55.46 -4.66 2.44
N THR A 29 -54.85 -4.93 3.58
CA THR A 29 -53.52 -5.56 3.68
C THR A 29 -53.56 -6.99 3.14
N LEU A 30 -54.60 -7.76 3.48
CA LEU A 30 -54.79 -9.12 2.96
C LEU A 30 -54.95 -9.15 1.43
N ARG A 31 -55.76 -8.24 0.89
CA ARG A 31 -55.96 -8.10 -0.55
C ARG A 31 -54.67 -7.74 -1.27
N ASN A 32 -53.87 -6.83 -0.72
CA ASN A 32 -52.59 -6.44 -1.31
C ASN A 32 -51.62 -7.62 -1.35
N HIS A 33 -51.50 -8.38 -0.26
CA HIS A 33 -50.66 -9.58 -0.23
C HIS A 33 -51.10 -10.65 -1.23
N LEU A 34 -52.41 -10.86 -1.42
CA LEU A 34 -52.92 -11.79 -2.43
C LEU A 34 -52.69 -11.32 -3.87
N LYS A 35 -52.66 -10.01 -4.12
CA LYS A 35 -52.41 -9.44 -5.46
C LYS A 35 -50.93 -9.44 -5.83
N THR A 36 -50.04 -9.14 -4.89
CA THR A 36 -48.60 -9.00 -5.17
C THR A 36 -47.81 -10.27 -4.88
N ASP A 37 -48.45 -11.28 -4.28
CA ASP A 37 -47.87 -12.50 -3.72
C ASP A 37 -46.62 -12.25 -2.82
N SER A 38 -46.45 -11.01 -2.39
CA SER A 38 -45.22 -10.54 -1.77
C SER A 38 -45.43 -10.38 -0.27
N ASN A 39 -44.79 -11.26 0.49
CA ASN A 39 -44.70 -11.16 1.94
C ASN A 39 -43.58 -10.24 2.43
N ILE A 40 -42.86 -9.60 1.50
CA ILE A 40 -41.68 -8.82 1.80
C ILE A 40 -42.07 -7.35 1.97
N ARG A 41 -42.11 -6.89 3.22
CA ARG A 41 -42.17 -5.45 3.52
C ARG A 41 -40.80 -4.82 3.22
N LYS A 42 -40.67 -4.10 2.09
CA LYS A 42 -39.54 -3.19 1.85
C LYS A 42 -39.76 -1.89 2.62
N LEU A 43 -39.26 -1.82 3.85
CA LEU A 43 -39.24 -0.59 4.64
C LEU A 43 -37.95 0.19 4.39
N GLY A 44 -38.08 1.49 4.13
CA GLY A 44 -36.96 2.43 4.04
C GLY A 44 -36.46 2.70 2.61
N ARG A 45 -35.53 3.64 2.49
CA ARG A 45 -34.93 4.05 1.21
C ARG A 45 -33.94 2.99 0.71
N GLY A 46 -33.88 2.82 -0.61
CA GLY A 46 -32.89 1.96 -1.27
C GLY A 46 -31.45 2.44 -1.05
N SER A 47 -30.48 1.56 -1.33
CA SER A 47 -29.06 1.95 -1.39
C SER A 47 -28.83 2.95 -2.52
N VAL A 48 -27.86 3.85 -2.33
CA VAL A 48 -27.41 4.80 -3.38
C VAL A 48 -26.74 4.05 -4.53
N LEU A 49 -26.03 2.97 -4.24
CA LEU A 49 -25.39 2.10 -5.23
C LEU A 49 -26.31 0.93 -5.59
N THR A 50 -26.20 0.46 -6.84
CA THR A 50 -26.84 -0.78 -7.28
C THR A 50 -26.19 -2.00 -6.61
N LYS A 51 -26.89 -3.14 -6.62
CA LYS A 51 -26.34 -4.40 -6.07
C LYS A 51 -25.02 -4.80 -6.74
N GLN A 52 -24.91 -4.60 -8.05
CA GLN A 52 -23.70 -4.93 -8.80
C GLN A 52 -22.53 -4.03 -8.39
N GLN A 53 -22.76 -2.72 -8.32
CA GLN A 53 -21.73 -1.76 -7.88
C GLN A 53 -21.29 -2.00 -6.42
N GLU A 54 -22.20 -2.39 -5.53
CA GLU A 54 -21.81 -2.78 -4.16
C GLU A 54 -20.91 -4.01 -4.18
N LYS A 55 -21.19 -5.02 -5.02
CA LYS A 55 -20.36 -6.24 -5.15
C LYS A 55 -18.97 -5.94 -5.73
N ASP A 56 -18.89 -5.08 -6.73
CA ASP A 56 -17.59 -4.69 -7.33
C ASP A 56 -16.73 -3.91 -6.32
N LEU A 57 -17.37 -3.04 -5.53
CA LEU A 57 -16.71 -2.31 -4.45
C LEU A 57 -16.17 -3.25 -3.37
N VAL A 58 -16.96 -4.24 -2.95
CA VAL A 58 -16.51 -5.28 -2.00
C VAL A 58 -15.29 -6.02 -2.57
N THR A 59 -15.35 -6.45 -3.83
CA THR A 59 -14.27 -7.20 -4.49
C THR A 59 -12.97 -6.40 -4.50
N ARG A 60 -13.06 -5.08 -4.79
CA ARG A 60 -11.92 -4.17 -4.76
C ARG A 60 -11.36 -3.96 -3.35
N ILE A 61 -12.21 -3.82 -2.34
CA ILE A 61 -11.80 -3.71 -0.94
C ILE A 61 -11.05 -4.97 -0.50
N MET A 62 -11.55 -6.16 -0.87
CA MET A 62 -10.92 -7.44 -0.55
C MET A 62 -9.56 -7.57 -1.24
N ARG A 63 -9.47 -7.28 -2.54
CA ARG A 63 -8.21 -7.29 -3.28
C ARG A 63 -7.16 -6.36 -2.68
N LEU A 64 -7.56 -5.14 -2.28
CA LEU A 64 -6.68 -4.17 -1.63
C LEU A 64 -6.18 -4.67 -0.26
N ALA A 65 -7.05 -5.34 0.50
CA ALA A 65 -6.66 -5.95 1.76
C ALA A 65 -5.66 -7.11 1.56
N GLU A 66 -5.85 -7.93 0.52
CA GLU A 66 -4.95 -9.04 0.17
C GLU A 66 -3.53 -8.58 -0.20
N VAL A 67 -3.42 -7.45 -0.91
CA VAL A 67 -2.11 -6.84 -1.25
C VAL A 67 -1.52 -5.99 -0.12
N GLY A 68 -2.14 -5.98 1.06
CA GLY A 68 -1.62 -5.33 2.27
C GLY A 68 -2.00 -3.86 2.45
N TYR A 69 -2.97 -3.36 1.70
CA TYR A 69 -3.53 -2.01 1.83
C TYR A 69 -5.00 -2.08 2.30
N PRO A 70 -5.26 -2.41 3.58
CA PRO A 70 -6.62 -2.50 4.07
C PRO A 70 -7.32 -1.14 4.01
N VAL A 71 -8.47 -1.10 3.32
CA VAL A 71 -9.23 0.14 3.14
C VAL A 71 -9.97 0.50 4.43
N THR A 72 -9.67 1.67 4.98
CA THR A 72 -10.35 2.14 6.19
C THR A 72 -11.78 2.60 5.89
N PRO A 73 -12.70 2.56 6.87
CA PRO A 73 -14.05 3.10 6.73
C PRO A 73 -14.11 4.58 6.30
N LYS A 74 -13.06 5.36 6.57
CA LYS A 74 -12.97 6.75 6.10
C LYS A 74 -12.69 6.78 4.61
N ILE A 75 -11.68 6.04 4.15
CA ILE A 75 -11.29 5.99 2.73
C ILE A 75 -12.42 5.43 1.87
N ALA A 76 -13.05 4.32 2.29
CA ALA A 76 -14.18 3.74 1.56
C ALA A 76 -15.33 4.75 1.34
N ARG A 77 -15.61 5.60 2.35
CA ARG A 77 -16.66 6.63 2.25
C ARG A 77 -16.30 7.78 1.31
N HIS A 78 -15.02 8.15 1.19
CA HIS A 78 -14.57 9.17 0.24
C HIS A 78 -14.53 8.61 -1.19
N GLN A 79 -14.07 7.37 -1.36
CA GLN A 79 -14.05 6.70 -2.66
C GLN A 79 -15.44 6.53 -3.24
N VAL A 80 -16.44 6.22 -2.41
CA VAL A 80 -17.84 6.11 -2.84
C VAL A 80 -18.42 7.46 -3.21
N PHE A 81 -18.11 8.52 -2.46
CA PHE A 81 -18.52 9.88 -2.83
C PHE A 81 -17.96 10.26 -4.21
N ARG A 82 -16.64 10.11 -4.40
CA ARG A 82 -15.98 10.39 -5.68
C ARG A 82 -16.53 9.54 -6.82
N PHE A 83 -16.83 8.27 -6.57
CA PHE A 83 -17.42 7.39 -7.58
C PHE A 83 -18.79 7.90 -8.01
N CYS A 84 -19.63 8.34 -7.07
CA CYS A 84 -20.95 8.83 -7.43
C CYS A 84 -20.90 10.17 -8.17
N GLU A 85 -20.03 11.10 -7.77
CA GLU A 85 -19.79 12.36 -8.49
C GLU A 85 -19.29 12.07 -9.93
N ALA A 86 -18.27 11.20 -10.07
CA ALA A 86 -17.69 10.87 -11.37
C ALA A 86 -18.66 10.14 -12.34
N ASN A 87 -19.67 9.45 -11.80
CA ASN A 87 -20.67 8.71 -12.60
C ASN A 87 -22.04 9.41 -12.61
N ASN A 88 -22.13 10.66 -12.12
CA ASN A 88 -23.37 11.43 -12.02
C ASN A 88 -24.52 10.68 -11.31
N ILE A 89 -24.20 9.88 -10.30
CA ILE A 89 -25.19 9.13 -9.52
C ILE A 89 -25.78 10.06 -8.47
N PRO A 90 -27.11 10.31 -8.48
CA PRO A 90 -27.73 11.25 -7.55
C PRO A 90 -27.61 10.75 -6.10
N HIS A 91 -27.01 11.57 -5.24
CA HIS A 91 -26.85 11.25 -3.82
C HIS A 91 -27.08 12.44 -2.90
N LYS A 92 -27.37 12.11 -1.63
CA LYS A 92 -27.53 13.09 -0.54
C LYS A 92 -26.34 13.07 0.43
N PHE A 93 -25.15 12.76 -0.07
CA PHE A 93 -23.92 12.78 0.72
C PHE A 93 -23.48 14.21 1.02
N GLN A 94 -22.56 14.36 1.98
CA GLN A 94 -22.08 15.66 2.40
C GLN A 94 -21.01 16.15 1.42
N ILE A 95 -21.37 17.15 0.61
CA ILE A 95 -20.52 17.69 -0.48
C ILE A 95 -19.28 18.38 0.09
N GLU A 96 -19.46 19.25 1.10
CA GLU A 96 -18.37 20.03 1.73
C GLU A 96 -17.22 19.18 2.28
N LYS A 97 -17.50 17.95 2.72
CA LYS A 97 -16.50 17.01 3.28
C LYS A 97 -16.14 15.88 2.33
N GLU A 98 -16.67 15.93 1.09
CA GLU A 98 -16.47 14.93 0.04
C GLU A 98 -16.60 13.47 0.53
N THR A 99 -17.62 13.18 1.35
CA THR A 99 -17.69 11.90 2.04
C THR A 99 -19.10 11.34 2.16
N ALA A 100 -19.21 10.03 1.95
CA ALA A 100 -20.44 9.30 2.26
C ALA A 100 -20.70 9.26 3.78
N GLY A 101 -21.98 9.30 4.15
CA GLY A 101 -22.41 9.32 5.54
C GLY A 101 -22.04 8.05 6.32
N LYS A 102 -21.80 8.19 7.64
CA LYS A 102 -21.55 7.04 8.54
C LYS A 102 -22.70 6.02 8.52
N ALA A 103 -23.94 6.51 8.43
CA ALA A 103 -25.13 5.66 8.34
C ALA A 103 -25.13 4.82 7.05
N TRP A 104 -24.75 5.41 5.92
CA TRP A 104 -24.62 4.69 4.65
C TRP A 104 -23.65 3.52 4.79
N PHE A 105 -22.46 3.76 5.34
CA PHE A 105 -21.45 2.70 5.53
C PHE A 105 -21.92 1.59 6.49
N LYS A 106 -22.65 1.94 7.56
CA LYS A 106 -23.27 0.97 8.47
C LYS A 106 -24.23 0.04 7.74
N PHE A 107 -25.08 0.58 6.85
CA PHE A 107 -26.04 -0.22 6.09
C PHE A 107 -25.40 -0.98 4.92
N PHE A 108 -24.39 -0.42 4.27
CA PHE A 108 -23.57 -1.11 3.27
C PHE A 108 -22.95 -2.39 3.85
N ARG A 109 -22.34 -2.30 5.05
CA ARG A 109 -21.82 -3.48 5.75
C ARG A 109 -22.91 -4.47 6.17
N LYS A 110 -24.10 -3.98 6.52
CA LYS A 110 -25.23 -4.86 6.87
C LYS A 110 -25.75 -5.65 5.66
N ARG A 111 -25.65 -5.08 4.46
CA ARG A 111 -26.02 -5.74 3.20
C ARG A 111 -24.93 -6.70 2.69
N ASN A 112 -23.67 -6.43 2.99
CA ASN A 112 -22.51 -7.21 2.54
C ASN A 112 -21.81 -7.85 3.76
N PRO A 113 -22.33 -8.98 4.29
CA PRO A 113 -21.83 -9.59 5.52
C PRO A 113 -20.41 -10.18 5.41
N GLU A 114 -19.92 -10.36 4.18
CA GLU A 114 -18.53 -10.74 3.89
C GLU A 114 -17.51 -9.68 4.35
N LEU A 115 -17.94 -8.43 4.51
CA LEU A 115 -17.11 -7.37 5.07
C LEU A 115 -17.29 -7.27 6.59
N SER A 116 -16.21 -7.51 7.32
CA SER A 116 -16.19 -7.38 8.77
C SER A 116 -15.21 -6.31 9.22
N ILE A 117 -15.61 -5.47 10.19
CA ILE A 117 -14.65 -4.57 10.83
C ILE A 117 -13.83 -5.41 11.80
N ARG A 118 -12.52 -5.39 11.59
CA ARG A 118 -11.53 -6.03 12.45
C ARG A 118 -10.44 -5.00 12.75
N LYS A 119 -9.79 -5.14 13.90
CA LYS A 119 -8.52 -4.46 14.13
C LYS A 119 -7.52 -5.13 13.19
N ALA A 120 -6.87 -4.35 12.34
CA ALA A 120 -5.80 -4.87 11.49
C ALA A 120 -4.74 -5.48 12.42
N GLN A 121 -4.42 -6.74 12.21
CA GLN A 121 -3.27 -7.38 12.83
C GLN A 121 -2.04 -7.04 11.99
N ASN A 122 -0.89 -6.89 12.65
CA ASN A 122 0.37 -6.72 11.93
C ASN A 122 0.61 -7.96 11.07
N MET A 123 0.69 -7.77 9.76
CA MET A 123 0.97 -8.80 8.79
C MET A 123 2.37 -9.40 9.05
N ASN A 124 2.54 -10.71 8.78
CA ASN A 124 3.84 -11.38 8.83
C ASN A 124 4.88 -10.56 8.03
N PRO A 125 6.03 -10.18 8.63
CA PRO A 125 7.02 -9.30 8.02
C PRO A 125 7.50 -9.72 6.63
N ALA A 126 7.48 -11.00 6.26
CA ALA A 126 7.82 -11.45 4.90
C ALA A 126 6.85 -10.93 3.80
N ARG A 127 5.59 -10.64 4.15
CA ARG A 127 4.58 -10.08 3.21
C ARG A 127 4.48 -8.56 3.29
N ALA A 128 4.78 -7.96 4.44
CA ALA A 128 4.75 -6.50 4.64
C ALA A 128 6.10 -5.79 4.35
N GLN A 129 7.15 -6.55 4.03
CA GLN A 129 8.53 -6.12 3.79
C GLN A 129 8.72 -5.09 2.66
N LYS A 130 7.68 -4.73 1.91
CA LYS A 130 7.86 -3.80 0.79
C LYS A 130 7.95 -2.32 1.19
N LEU A 131 7.38 -1.82 2.30
CA LEU A 131 7.23 -0.35 2.48
C LEU A 131 7.05 0.21 3.93
N ASN A 132 7.91 -0.02 4.93
CA ASN A 132 7.72 0.69 6.23
C ASN A 132 9.01 1.14 6.99
N LYS A 133 9.06 2.44 7.32
CA LYS A 133 10.17 3.20 7.95
C LYS A 133 10.60 2.68 9.33
N PHE A 134 9.69 2.03 10.08
CA PHE A 134 10.01 1.44 11.39
C PHE A 134 10.80 0.13 11.31
N ILE A 135 10.59 -0.68 10.26
CA ILE A 135 11.37 -1.91 10.02
C ILE A 135 12.79 -1.54 9.58
N VAL A 136 12.93 -0.48 8.78
CA VAL A 136 14.24 0.10 8.46
C VAL A 136 14.96 0.51 9.74
N ASN A 137 14.26 1.16 10.68
CA ASN A 137 14.85 1.55 11.96
C ASN A 137 15.19 0.35 12.87
N ASP A 138 14.35 -0.67 12.99
CA ASP A 138 14.62 -1.90 13.76
C ASP A 138 15.75 -2.75 13.13
N TYR A 139 15.84 -2.79 11.79
CA TYR A 139 16.96 -3.39 11.06
C TYR A 139 18.26 -2.65 11.35
N PHE A 140 18.27 -1.31 11.28
CA PHE A 140 19.44 -0.51 11.66
C PHE A 140 19.74 -0.61 13.16
N THR A 141 18.74 -0.75 14.03
CA THR A 141 18.89 -0.98 15.48
C THR A 141 19.48 -2.36 15.79
N LYS A 142 19.09 -3.39 15.04
CA LYS A 142 19.66 -4.75 15.14
C LYS A 142 21.06 -4.85 14.55
N LEU A 143 21.36 -4.09 13.50
CA LEU A 143 22.73 -3.87 13.02
C LEU A 143 23.59 -3.18 14.10
N THR A 144 23.02 -2.29 14.92
CA THR A 144 23.72 -1.71 16.07
C THR A 144 23.88 -2.68 17.25
N LEU A 145 22.97 -3.67 17.41
CA LEU A 145 23.03 -4.69 18.46
C LEU A 145 24.22 -5.65 18.35
N HIS A 146 24.87 -5.75 17.17
CA HIS A 146 26.14 -6.47 17.03
C HIS A 146 27.32 -5.82 17.81
N HIS A 147 27.09 -4.69 18.50
CA HIS A 147 28.06 -4.04 19.39
C HIS A 147 27.78 -4.19 20.90
N GLN A 148 26.78 -4.97 21.34
CA GLN A 148 26.54 -5.14 22.79
C GLN A 148 27.34 -6.31 23.38
N GLN A 149 28.49 -5.99 23.98
CA GLN A 149 29.27 -6.90 24.82
C GLN A 149 28.44 -7.30 26.08
N ILE A 150 28.36 -8.59 26.38
CA ILE A 150 27.83 -9.07 27.66
C ILE A 150 28.84 -8.68 28.75
N VAL A 151 28.45 -7.78 29.63
CA VAL A 151 29.30 -7.27 30.72
C VAL A 151 28.71 -7.63 32.09
N LEU A 152 29.59 -8.00 33.03
CA LEU A 152 29.21 -8.23 34.42
C LEU A 152 29.06 -6.90 35.16
N ALA A 153 27.99 -6.75 35.94
CA ALA A 153 27.71 -5.54 36.70
C ALA A 153 27.18 -5.86 38.11
N LYS A 154 27.38 -4.92 39.05
CA LYS A 154 26.93 -5.06 40.44
C LYS A 154 25.39 -5.17 40.52
N LYS A 155 24.91 -6.17 41.25
CA LYS A 155 23.47 -6.46 41.44
C LYS A 155 22.75 -5.22 41.99
N GLY A 156 21.74 -4.72 41.26
CA GLY A 156 20.92 -3.56 41.65
C GLY A 156 21.19 -2.26 40.86
N VAL A 157 22.24 -2.21 40.04
CA VAL A 157 22.51 -1.05 39.16
C VAL A 157 21.52 -1.03 38.00
N LYS A 158 20.71 0.03 37.90
CA LYS A 158 19.65 0.15 36.89
C LYS A 158 20.10 0.78 35.56
N ARG A 159 21.25 1.45 35.52
CA ARG A 159 21.80 2.10 34.31
C ARG A 159 23.29 1.81 34.20
N LEU A 160 23.68 1.17 33.10
CA LEU A 160 25.07 0.88 32.73
C LEU A 160 25.45 1.75 31.53
N HIS A 161 26.60 2.39 31.58
CA HIS A 161 27.15 3.18 30.47
C HIS A 161 28.27 2.39 29.80
N LEU A 162 28.09 2.05 28.52
CA LEU A 162 29.10 1.42 27.68
C LEU A 162 29.61 2.49 26.69
N VAL A 163 30.92 2.72 26.64
CA VAL A 163 31.53 3.48 25.54
C VAL A 163 31.72 2.50 24.39
N ALA A 164 30.75 2.45 23.47
CA ALA A 164 30.87 1.63 22.27
C ALA A 164 31.90 2.25 21.33
N SER A 165 32.84 1.45 20.86
CA SER A 165 33.63 1.80 19.68
C SER A 165 32.71 1.61 18.45
N GLU A 166 32.16 2.71 17.93
CA GLU A 166 31.46 2.71 16.65
C GLU A 166 32.47 2.40 15.53
N HIS A 167 32.67 1.13 15.21
CA HIS A 167 33.51 0.67 14.11
C HIS A 167 32.71 -0.01 13.01
N ALA A 168 31.42 0.32 12.85
CA ALA A 168 30.70 -0.03 11.63
C ALA A 168 31.22 0.86 10.48
N GLN A 169 32.04 0.28 9.60
CA GLN A 169 32.42 0.93 8.35
C GLN A 169 31.26 0.81 7.34
N ASN A 170 30.72 1.95 6.91
CA ASN A 170 29.69 1.98 5.87
C ASN A 170 30.34 1.75 4.49
N VAL A 171 29.71 0.90 3.68
CA VAL A 171 30.05 0.65 2.28
C VAL A 171 28.88 1.08 1.42
N THR A 172 29.14 1.86 0.37
CA THR A 172 28.09 2.34 -0.55
C THR A 172 28.03 1.40 -1.76
N VAL A 173 26.83 0.92 -2.11
CA VAL A 173 26.61 0.09 -3.30
C VAL A 173 25.69 0.84 -4.25
N VAL A 174 26.15 1.02 -5.48
CA VAL A 174 25.43 1.70 -6.56
C VAL A 174 24.92 0.63 -7.52
N GLY A 175 23.60 0.51 -7.61
CA GLY A 175 22.93 -0.41 -8.52
C GLY A 175 22.08 0.36 -9.54
N CYS A 176 21.91 -0.21 -10.72
CA CYS A 176 20.97 0.30 -11.72
C CYS A 176 20.20 -0.88 -12.33
N VAL A 177 18.92 -0.64 -12.55
CA VAL A 177 17.97 -1.63 -13.07
C VAL A 177 17.25 -1.07 -14.29
N THR A 178 16.96 -1.94 -15.24
CA THR A 178 16.17 -1.61 -16.42
C THR A 178 14.68 -1.83 -16.15
N ALA A 179 13.83 -1.23 -16.97
CA ALA A 179 12.37 -1.41 -16.89
C ALA A 179 11.91 -2.86 -17.12
N ILE A 180 12.74 -3.67 -17.79
CA ILE A 180 12.49 -5.10 -18.03
C ILE A 180 12.78 -5.93 -16.76
N GLY A 181 13.47 -5.35 -15.77
CA GLY A 181 13.81 -6.00 -14.51
C GLY A 181 15.21 -6.63 -14.48
N SER A 182 16.05 -6.37 -15.49
CA SER A 182 17.47 -6.74 -15.45
C SER A 182 18.28 -5.71 -14.66
N ALA A 183 19.27 -6.18 -13.90
CA ALA A 183 20.20 -5.33 -13.16
C ALA A 183 21.58 -5.39 -13.82
N ILE A 184 22.28 -4.26 -13.90
CA ILE A 184 23.70 -4.25 -14.25
C ILE A 184 24.55 -4.68 -13.05
N PRO A 185 25.78 -5.20 -13.26
CA PRO A 185 26.72 -5.43 -12.17
C PRO A 185 26.89 -4.16 -11.33
N PRO A 186 26.90 -4.24 -9.99
CA PRO A 186 26.94 -3.05 -9.15
C PRO A 186 28.30 -2.38 -9.20
N MET A 187 28.34 -1.11 -8.78
CA MET A 187 29.56 -0.45 -8.35
C MET A 187 29.59 -0.40 -6.82
N VAL A 188 30.72 -0.74 -6.20
CA VAL A 188 30.91 -0.72 -4.75
C VAL A 188 31.95 0.33 -4.40
N ILE A 189 31.61 1.22 -3.47
CA ILE A 189 32.45 2.33 -3.01
C ILE A 189 32.83 2.07 -1.55
N PHE A 190 34.10 1.79 -1.31
CA PHE A 190 34.65 1.61 0.03
C PHE A 190 35.22 2.91 0.59
N LYS A 191 35.13 3.07 1.92
CA LYS A 191 35.76 4.19 2.61
C LYS A 191 37.28 4.03 2.64
N GLY A 192 37.99 5.06 2.18
CA GLY A 192 39.44 5.13 2.22
C GLY A 192 40.04 5.69 0.93
N LYS A 193 41.37 5.67 0.86
CA LYS A 193 42.12 6.10 -0.34
C LYS A 193 42.76 4.94 -1.10
N ARG A 194 43.15 3.88 -0.39
CA ARG A 194 43.86 2.72 -0.96
C ARG A 194 42.91 1.55 -1.09
N LEU A 195 42.83 0.98 -2.29
CA LEU A 195 42.12 -0.26 -2.54
C LEU A 195 42.92 -1.42 -1.93
N LYS A 196 42.27 -2.22 -1.09
CA LYS A 196 42.84 -3.48 -0.59
C LYS A 196 42.43 -4.61 -1.53
N PRO A 197 43.31 -5.59 -1.81
CA PRO A 197 42.97 -6.74 -2.65
C PRO A 197 41.73 -7.50 -2.15
N GLU A 198 41.60 -7.63 -0.83
CA GLU A 198 40.46 -8.28 -0.14
C GLU A 198 39.10 -7.68 -0.52
N PHE A 199 39.04 -6.41 -0.95
CA PHE A 199 37.79 -5.77 -1.34
C PHE A 199 37.26 -6.24 -2.68
N LEU A 200 38.02 -7.07 -3.41
CA LEU A 200 37.62 -7.69 -4.67
C LEU A 200 37.13 -9.14 -4.47
N ASP A 201 37.30 -9.70 -3.27
CA ASP A 201 37.01 -11.10 -3.02
C ASP A 201 35.52 -11.39 -3.07
N ASN A 202 35.14 -12.46 -3.78
CA ASN A 202 33.77 -12.97 -3.89
C ASN A 202 32.72 -11.95 -4.38
N LEU A 203 33.14 -10.92 -5.13
CA LEU A 203 32.21 -9.98 -5.74
C LEU A 203 31.54 -10.58 -6.98
N PRO A 204 30.29 -10.17 -7.29
CA PRO A 204 29.64 -10.52 -8.54
C PRO A 204 30.52 -10.18 -9.74
N ALA A 205 30.48 -11.03 -10.76
CA ALA A 205 31.23 -10.80 -11.99
C ALA A 205 30.85 -9.45 -12.61
N GLY A 206 31.87 -8.67 -12.99
CA GLY A 206 31.69 -7.35 -13.55
C GLY A 206 31.47 -6.23 -12.52
N THR A 207 31.48 -6.51 -11.21
CA THR A 207 31.41 -5.44 -10.20
C THR A 207 32.59 -4.48 -10.32
N SER A 208 32.30 -3.18 -10.32
CA SER A 208 33.31 -2.12 -10.29
C SER A 208 33.58 -1.70 -8.84
N VAL A 209 34.84 -1.69 -8.41
CA VAL A 209 35.20 -1.28 -7.04
C VAL A 209 35.95 0.04 -7.07
N LYS A 210 35.49 0.99 -6.26
CA LYS A 210 36.04 2.34 -6.14
C LYS A 210 36.29 2.70 -4.68
N MET A 211 37.18 3.65 -4.46
CA MET A 211 37.54 4.16 -3.14
C MET A 211 37.09 5.62 -3.02
N ALA A 212 36.47 5.97 -1.90
CA ALA A 212 36.13 7.36 -1.56
C ALA A 212 36.61 7.68 -0.14
N PRO A 213 37.24 8.84 0.13
CA PRO A 213 37.72 9.17 1.48
C PRO A 213 36.62 9.08 2.56
N LYS A 214 35.39 9.44 2.20
CA LYS A 214 34.21 9.36 3.07
C LYS A 214 33.37 8.08 2.87
N GLY A 215 33.64 7.29 1.83
CA GLY A 215 32.83 6.13 1.46
C GLY A 215 31.47 6.47 0.83
N SER A 216 31.23 7.74 0.50
CA SER A 216 30.00 8.25 -0.13
C SER A 216 30.21 8.55 -1.61
N MET A 217 29.11 8.63 -2.37
CA MET A 217 29.13 9.08 -3.76
C MET A 217 29.72 10.50 -3.90
N THR A 218 30.52 10.71 -4.94
CA THR A 218 30.99 12.02 -5.40
C THR A 218 30.68 12.17 -6.89
N THR A 219 30.82 13.38 -7.43
CA THR A 219 30.56 13.65 -8.85
C THR A 219 31.44 12.81 -9.76
N GLU A 220 32.74 12.70 -9.44
CA GLU A 220 33.70 11.91 -10.22
C GLU A 220 33.36 10.42 -10.21
N LEU A 221 32.91 9.91 -9.05
CA LEU A 221 32.45 8.52 -8.91
C LEU A 221 31.14 8.27 -9.64
N PHE A 222 30.27 9.28 -9.77
CA PHE A 222 29.06 9.17 -10.56
C PHE A 222 29.37 9.14 -12.06
N ILE A 223 30.35 9.92 -12.53
CA ILE A 223 30.85 9.85 -13.91
C ILE A 223 31.45 8.46 -14.20
N ASP A 224 32.29 7.95 -13.28
CA ASP A 224 32.78 6.57 -13.32
C ASP A 224 31.63 5.56 -13.42
N PHE A 225 30.53 5.82 -12.72
CA PHE A 225 29.34 4.97 -12.74
C PHE A 225 28.61 5.03 -14.08
N VAL A 226 28.51 6.20 -14.72
CA VAL A 226 27.95 6.35 -16.07
C VAL A 226 28.79 5.56 -17.09
N GLN A 227 30.11 5.62 -16.99
CA GLN A 227 31.01 4.83 -17.84
C GLN A 227 30.88 3.33 -17.57
N HIS A 228 30.71 2.93 -16.31
CA HIS A 228 30.43 1.55 -15.93
C HIS A 228 29.10 1.06 -16.51
N LEU A 229 28.04 1.84 -16.37
CA LEU A 229 26.74 1.58 -16.99
C LEU A 229 26.86 1.43 -18.51
N ALA A 230 27.67 2.25 -19.18
CA ALA A 230 27.87 2.18 -20.62
C ALA A 230 28.43 0.83 -21.10
N LYS A 231 29.17 0.09 -20.26
CA LYS A 231 29.69 -1.25 -20.57
C LYS A 231 28.62 -2.35 -20.54
N PHE A 232 27.56 -2.14 -19.75
CA PHE A 232 26.53 -3.16 -19.48
C PHE A 232 25.13 -2.77 -19.97
N LYS A 233 24.96 -1.56 -20.50
CA LYS A 233 23.68 -1.11 -21.06
C LYS A 233 23.32 -1.91 -22.31
N LEU A 234 22.02 -1.91 -22.61
CA LEU A 234 21.52 -2.43 -23.89
C LEU A 234 22.01 -1.56 -25.06
N PRO A 235 22.21 -2.14 -26.26
CA PRO A 235 22.55 -1.40 -27.46
C PRO A 235 21.53 -0.28 -27.76
N GLY A 236 22.01 0.83 -28.32
CA GLY A 236 21.20 2.00 -28.64
C GLY A 236 21.12 3.03 -27.51
N SER A 237 20.17 3.96 -27.65
CA SER A 237 19.98 5.07 -26.71
C SER A 237 19.15 4.64 -25.51
N ILE A 238 19.60 4.98 -24.30
CA ILE A 238 18.88 4.70 -23.06
C ILE A 238 18.56 5.98 -22.29
N LEU A 239 17.57 5.92 -21.38
CA LEU A 239 17.27 6.97 -20.41
C LEU A 239 17.68 6.50 -19.01
N LEU A 240 18.63 7.21 -18.40
CA LEU A 240 19.05 7.02 -17.01
C LEU A 240 18.27 7.98 -16.11
N ILE A 241 17.55 7.43 -15.13
CA ILE A 241 16.76 8.20 -14.17
C ILE A 241 17.40 8.07 -12.78
N PHE A 242 17.65 9.20 -12.10
CA PHE A 242 18.27 9.24 -10.76
C PHE A 242 17.74 10.41 -9.93
N ASP A 243 18.12 10.46 -8.65
CA ASP A 243 17.71 11.50 -7.70
C ASP A 243 18.54 12.79 -7.85
N GLY A 244 17.97 13.92 -7.45
CA GLY A 244 18.63 15.23 -7.49
C GLY A 244 19.63 15.48 -6.36
N ALA A 245 20.44 14.48 -5.98
CA ALA A 245 21.52 14.70 -5.02
C ALA A 245 22.57 15.65 -5.60
N ALA A 246 23.22 16.48 -4.76
CA ALA A 246 24.16 17.51 -5.23
C ALA A 246 25.32 16.94 -6.07
N CYS A 247 25.80 15.73 -5.74
CA CYS A 247 26.84 15.04 -6.51
C CYS A 247 26.37 14.49 -7.86
N HIS A 248 25.07 14.53 -8.15
CA HIS A 248 24.48 14.12 -9.43
C HIS A 248 24.12 15.32 -10.31
N LEU A 249 24.32 16.56 -9.81
CA LEU A 249 23.93 17.81 -10.47
C LEU A 249 25.15 18.55 -11.00
N ASP A 250 25.91 17.87 -11.87
CA ASP A 250 27.06 18.44 -12.56
C ASP A 250 26.92 18.28 -14.08
N TYR A 251 27.42 19.24 -14.86
CA TYR A 251 27.34 19.20 -16.32
C TYR A 251 28.26 18.12 -16.92
N GLU A 252 29.36 17.78 -16.26
CA GLU A 252 30.29 16.73 -16.70
C GLU A 252 29.61 15.36 -16.78
N ILE A 253 28.57 15.14 -15.96
CA ILE A 253 27.75 13.93 -15.99
C ILE A 253 26.96 13.85 -17.29
N VAL A 254 26.42 14.98 -17.77
CA VAL A 254 25.66 15.07 -19.02
C VAL A 254 26.59 14.79 -20.19
N GLU A 255 27.78 15.40 -20.21
CA GLU A 255 28.78 15.18 -21.26
C GLU A 255 29.24 13.72 -21.33
N ALA A 256 29.53 13.10 -20.18
CA ALA A 256 29.90 11.69 -20.11
C ALA A 256 28.76 10.76 -20.57
N ALA A 257 27.50 11.12 -20.27
CA ALA A 257 26.34 10.35 -20.69
C ALA A 257 26.10 10.44 -22.21
N ASP A 258 26.25 11.63 -22.79
CA ASP A 258 26.04 11.88 -24.22
C ASP A 258 27.04 11.11 -25.09
N GLN A 259 28.30 10.99 -24.66
CA GLN A 259 29.33 10.17 -25.34
C GLN A 259 28.93 8.69 -25.48
N HIS A 260 28.02 8.21 -24.64
CA HIS A 260 27.56 6.83 -24.63
C HIS A 260 26.10 6.67 -25.07
N ALA A 261 25.50 7.69 -25.69
CA ALA A 261 24.08 7.72 -26.05
C ALA A 261 23.15 7.44 -24.84
N ILE A 262 23.51 7.97 -23.67
CA ILE A 262 22.72 7.89 -22.44
C ILE A 262 22.09 9.26 -22.22
N LYS A 263 20.77 9.34 -22.29
CA LYS A 263 20.03 10.54 -21.88
C LYS A 263 19.83 10.48 -20.36
N VAL A 264 19.96 11.61 -19.68
CA VAL A 264 19.78 11.69 -18.23
C VAL A 264 18.49 12.41 -17.87
N ALA A 265 17.81 11.95 -16.82
CA ALA A 265 16.65 12.61 -16.23
C ALA A 265 16.73 12.58 -14.70
N VAL A 266 16.58 13.76 -14.09
CA VAL A 266 16.62 13.92 -12.64
C VAL A 266 15.20 13.95 -12.09
N LEU A 267 14.93 13.15 -11.06
CA LEU A 267 13.68 13.21 -10.32
C LEU A 267 13.70 14.42 -9.39
N THR A 268 12.90 15.43 -9.73
CA THR A 268 12.68 16.59 -8.86
C THR A 268 11.90 16.15 -7.62
N GLN A 269 12.40 16.47 -6.44
CA GLN A 269 11.60 16.29 -5.22
C GLN A 269 10.47 17.31 -5.29
N GLN A 270 9.23 16.83 -5.36
CA GLN A 270 8.07 17.70 -5.15
C GLN A 270 8.16 18.23 -3.72
N HIS A 271 8.51 19.52 -3.59
CA HIS A 271 8.26 20.24 -2.35
C HIS A 271 6.74 20.21 -2.14
N ASN A 272 6.29 19.40 -1.17
CA ASN A 272 4.94 19.53 -0.62
C ASN A 272 4.85 20.92 0.02
N THR A 273 4.27 21.87 -0.72
CA THR A 273 3.67 23.08 -0.16
C THR A 273 2.33 22.77 0.50
#